data_AF-A0AAU8FP11-F1
#
_entry.id   AF-A0AAU8FP11-F1
#
_cell.length_a   1.000
_cell.length_b   1.000
_cell.length_c   1.000
_cell.angle_alpha   90.00
_cell.angle_beta   90.00
_cell.angle_gamma   90.00
#
_symmetry.space_group_name_H-M   'P 1'
#
loop_
_entity.id
_entity.type
_entity.pdbx_description
1 polymer ?
#
loop_
_entity_poly.entity_id
_entity_poly.type
_entity_poly.pdbx_seq_one_letter_code
_entity_poly.pdbx_strand_id
1 'polypeptide(L)' 'MKTYRVKAVRESDENVVLDILQNLQRQGTIVFEEEQFQNRAKEAAPATEEQVQEIIDEAELGPYYSEKEAKKILHL' A
#
# COMPACT_ATOMS: atom_id res chain seq x y z
N MET A 1 10.82 -9.25 23.98
CA MET A 1 10.55 -7.80 24.02
C MET A 1 9.15 -7.55 23.47
N LYS A 2 8.47 -6.49 23.91
CA LYS A 2 7.14 -6.12 23.43
C LYS A 2 7.28 -4.90 22.53
N THR A 3 6.70 -4.94 21.34
CA THR A 3 6.63 -3.81 20.40
C THR A 3 5.35 -3.02 20.69
N TYR A 4 5.43 -1.70 20.74
CA TYR A 4 4.29 -0.83 21.00
C TYR A 4 4.05 0.09 19.80
N ARG A 5 2.80 0.14 19.34
CA ARG A 5 2.36 1.13 18.36
C ARG A 5 1.73 2.30 19.11
N VAL A 6 2.31 3.49 18.94
CA VAL A 6 1.81 4.73 19.53
C VAL A 6 1.00 5.48 18.47
N LYS A 7 -0.19 5.97 18.82
CA LYS A 7 -1.03 6.80 17.96
C LYS A 7 -1.46 8.04 18.74
N ALA A 8 -1.30 9.23 18.14
CA ALA A 8 -1.87 10.45 18.67
C ALA A 8 -3.40 10.38 18.54
N VAL A 9 -4.12 10.59 19.65
CA VAL A 9 -5.59 10.53 19.68
C VAL A 9 -6.21 11.80 19.08
N ARG A 10 -5.49 12.93 19.15
CA ARG A 10 -5.90 14.22 18.61
C ARG A 10 -4.87 14.69 17.59
N GLU A 11 -5.33 15.18 16.45
CA GLU A 11 -4.46 15.72 15.39
C GLU A 11 -3.66 16.95 15.87
N SER A 12 -4.25 17.76 16.76
CA SER A 12 -3.58 18.93 17.35
C SER A 12 -2.31 18.55 18.12
N ASP A 13 -2.27 17.34 18.67
CA ASP A 13 -1.22 16.88 19.56
C ASP A 13 -0.14 16.09 18.80
N GLU A 14 -0.36 15.80 17.51
CA GLU A 14 0.54 15.01 16.68
C GLU A 14 1.92 15.67 16.54
N ASN A 15 1.95 16.98 16.27
CA ASN A 15 3.20 17.75 16.16
C ASN A 15 3.96 17.79 17.50
N VAL A 16 3.24 17.95 18.62
CA VAL A 16 3.85 17.99 19.96
C VAL A 16 4.46 16.63 20.30
N VAL A 17 3.75 15.55 20.01
CA VAL A 17 4.25 14.18 20.21
C VAL A 17 5.48 13.93 19.34
N LEU A 18 5.45 14.36 18.08
CA LEU A 18 6.58 14.23 17.16
C LEU A 18 7.82 14.96 17.68
N ASP A 19 7.67 16.21 18.15
CA ASP A 19 8.77 17.01 18.71
C ASP A 19 9.40 16.34 19.94
N ILE A 20 8.59 15.75 20.81
CA ILE A 20 9.08 15.01 21.98
C ILE A 20 9.88 13.78 21.54
N LEU A 21 9.35 13.00 20.59
CA LEU A 21 10.02 11.80 20.09
C LEU A 21 11.34 12.15 19.39
N GLN A 22 11.39 13.22 18.60
CA GLN A 22 12.63 13.70 17.98
C GLN A 22 13.67 14.13 19.01
N ASN A 23 13.25 14.80 20.08
CA ASN A 23 14.16 15.17 21.17
C ASN A 23 14.72 13.94 21.90
N LEU A 24 13.88 12.93 22.16
CA LEU A 24 14.33 11.66 22.76
C LEU A 24 15.32 10.93 21.85
N GLN A 25 15.13 10.98 20.53
CA GLN A 25 16.08 10.43 19.56
C GLN A 25 17.41 11.19 19.59
N ARG A 26 17.37 12.53 19.58
CA ARG A 26 18.58 13.37 19.65
C ARG A 26 19.41 13.14 20.91
N GLN A 27 18.75 12.81 22.02
CA GLN A 27 19.39 12.45 23.28
C GLN A 27 19.92 11.00 23.30
N GLY A 28 19.66 10.21 22.25
CA GLY A 28 20.05 8.79 22.19
C GLY A 28 19.23 7.88 23.10
N THR A 29 18.07 8.33 23.57
CA THR A 29 17.18 7.53 24.45
C THR A 29 16.33 6.55 23.65
N ILE A 30 15.95 6.92 22.43
CA ILE A 30 15.20 6.06 21.51
C ILE A 30 15.83 6.09 20.11
N VAL A 31 15.60 5.04 19.33
CA VAL A 31 15.93 4.98 17.91
C VAL A 31 14.62 4.84 17.15
N PHE A 32 14.42 5.65 16.11
CA PHE A 32 13.33 5.40 15.18
C PHE A 32 13.73 4.22 14.30
N GLU A 33 13.06 3.11 14.50
CA GLU A 33 13.01 2.05 13.51
C GLU A 33 11.79 2.38 12.65
N GLU A 34 12.03 2.89 11.44
CA GLU A 34 11.02 2.79 10.40
C GLU A 34 10.81 1.31 10.17
N GLU A 35 9.75 0.74 10.76
CA GLU A 35 9.09 -0.38 10.11
C GLU A 35 8.74 0.16 8.74
N GLN A 36 9.54 -0.22 7.74
CA GLN A 36 9.03 -0.33 6.40
C GLN A 36 7.81 -1.23 6.57
N PHE A 37 6.64 -0.63 6.73
CA PHE A 37 5.44 -1.16 6.14
C PHE A 37 5.87 -1.36 4.71
N GLN A 38 6.36 -2.57 4.43
CA GLN A 38 6.35 -3.08 3.12
C GLN A 38 4.88 -2.95 2.76
N ASN A 39 4.57 -1.87 2.05
CA ASN A 39 3.88 -1.98 0.79
C ASN A 39 4.62 -3.04 -0.06
N ARG A 40 4.70 -4.29 0.42
CA ARG A 40 4.07 -5.39 -0.28
C ARG A 40 2.58 -5.05 -0.34
N ALA A 41 2.23 -4.00 -1.09
CA ALA A 41 1.40 -4.27 -2.24
C ALA A 41 2.10 -5.46 -2.86
N LYS A 42 1.63 -6.68 -2.52
CA LYS A 42 1.96 -7.84 -3.31
C LYS A 42 1.79 -7.31 -4.72
N GLU A 43 2.88 -7.22 -5.49
CA GLU A 43 2.73 -7.08 -6.94
C GLU A 43 1.65 -8.10 -7.27
N ALA A 44 0.47 -7.59 -7.65
CA ALA A 44 -0.71 -8.41 -7.73
C ALA A 44 -0.30 -9.58 -8.62
N ALA A 45 -0.43 -10.80 -8.10
CA ALA A 45 -0.10 -11.97 -8.90
C ALA A 45 -0.83 -11.80 -10.23
N PRO A 46 -0.15 -11.99 -11.38
CA PRO A 46 -0.80 -11.82 -12.67
C PRO A 46 -2.07 -12.65 -12.67
N ALA A 47 -3.19 -12.04 -13.09
CA ALA A 47 -4.48 -12.70 -13.11
C ALA A 47 -4.38 -13.98 -13.96
N THR A 48 -5.07 -15.05 -13.55
CA THR A 48 -5.10 -16.29 -14.33
C THR A 48 -5.81 -16.04 -15.67
N GLU A 49 -5.56 -16.87 -16.68
CA GLU A 49 -6.19 -16.70 -18.01
C GLU A 49 -7.73 -16.65 -17.92
N GLU A 50 -8.32 -17.44 -17.03
CA GLU A 50 -9.76 -17.43 -16.73
C GLU A 50 -10.22 -16.09 -16.13
N GLN A 51 -9.49 -15.56 -15.14
CA GLN A 51 -9.79 -14.26 -14.54
C GLN A 51 -9.63 -13.10 -15.53
N VAL A 52 -8.64 -13.18 -16.41
CA VAL A 52 -8.45 -12.18 -17.46
C VAL A 52 -9.63 -12.18 -18.43
N GLN A 53 -10.14 -13.35 -18.80
CA GLN A 53 -11.30 -13.45 -19.68
C GLN A 53 -12.57 -12.92 -19.00
N GLU A 54 -12.81 -13.27 -17.72
CA GLU A 54 -13.92 -12.72 -16.94
C GLU A 54 -13.87 -11.20 -16.86
N ILE A 55 -12.68 -10.61 -16.64
CA ILE A 55 -12.53 -9.15 -16.59
C ILE A 55 -12.79 -8.51 -17.98
N ILE A 56 -12.37 -9.15 -19.07
CA ILE A 56 -12.64 -8.66 -20.44
C ILE A 56 -14.14 -8.68 -20.76
N ASP A 57 -14.83 -9.73 -20.33
CA ASP A 57 -16.26 -9.90 -20.54
C ASP A 57 -17.08 -8.94 -19.66
N GLU A 58 -16.70 -8.76 -18.38
CA GLU A 58 -17.31 -7.78 -17.47
C GLU A 58 -17.06 -6.33 -17.90
N ALA A 59 -15.89 -6.04 -18.48
CA ALA A 59 -15.57 -4.71 -19.00
C ALA A 59 -16.25 -4.41 -20.35
N GLU A 60 -17.06 -5.35 -20.88
CA GLU A 60 -17.70 -5.26 -22.19
C GLU A 60 -16.72 -4.93 -23.33
N LEU A 61 -15.45 -5.31 -23.19
CA LEU A 61 -14.40 -4.98 -24.17
C LEU A 61 -14.36 -5.96 -25.34
N GLY A 62 -14.85 -7.18 -25.15
CA GLY A 62 -14.86 -8.25 -26.16
C GLY A 62 -15.50 -7.88 -27.53
N PRO A 63 -16.56 -7.07 -27.60
CA PRO A 63 -17.15 -6.64 -28.88
C PRO A 63 -16.36 -5.56 -29.62
N TYR A 64 -15.52 -4.78 -28.91
CA TYR A 64 -14.89 -3.57 -29.44
C TYR A 64 -13.39 -3.70 -29.63
N TYR A 65 -12.75 -4.64 -28.95
CA TYR A 65 -11.31 -4.82 -28.92
C TYR A 65 -10.95 -6.30 -29.00
N SER A 66 -9.87 -6.62 -29.70
CA SER A 66 -9.33 -7.98 -29.67
C SER A 66 -8.85 -8.32 -28.25
N GLU A 67 -8.81 -9.60 -27.89
CA GLU A 67 -8.32 -10.05 -26.56
C GLU A 67 -6.96 -9.43 -26.20
N LYS A 68 -6.06 -9.30 -27.18
CA LYS A 68 -4.74 -8.69 -26.98
C LYS A 68 -4.82 -7.20 -26.65
N GLU A 69 -5.76 -6.47 -27.23
CA GLU A 69 -5.98 -5.05 -26.97
C GLU A 69 -6.70 -4.85 -25.64
N ALA A 70 -7.68 -5.69 -25.31
CA ALA A 70 -8.39 -5.66 -24.04
C ALA A 70 -7.44 -5.91 -22.86
N LYS A 71 -6.56 -6.92 -22.95
CA LYS A 71 -5.51 -7.18 -21.93
C LYS A 71 -4.60 -5.97 -21.73
N LYS A 72 -4.19 -5.33 -22.84
CA LYS A 72 -3.34 -4.13 -22.81
C LYS A 72 -4.04 -2.92 -22.19
N ILE A 73 -5.34 -2.74 -22.43
CA ILE A 73 -6.13 -1.65 -21.84
C ILE A 73 -6.33 -1.86 -20.34
N LEU A 74 -6.55 -3.12 -19.93
CA LEU A 74 -6.79 -3.50 -18.54
C LEU A 74 -5.50 -3.64 -17.70
N HIS A 75 -4.32 -3.46 -18.31
CA HIS A 75 -3.01 -3.67 -17.69
C HIS A 75 -2.87 -5.08 -17.07
N LEU A 76 -3.49 -6.08 -17.71
CA LEU A 76 -3.47 -7.48 -17.33
C LEU A 76 -2.38 -8.25 -18.09
#